data_AF-A0A4P7W9M9-F1
#
_entry.id   AF-A0A4P7W9M9-F1
#
_cell.length_a   1.000
_cell.length_b   1.000
_cell.length_c   1.000
_cell.angle_alpha   90.00
_cell.angle_beta   90.00
_cell.angle_gamma   90.00
#
_symmetry.space_group_name_H-M   'P 1'
#
loop_
_entity.id
_entity.type
_entity.pdbx_description
1 polymer ?
#
loop_
_entity_poly.entity_id
_entity_poly.type
_entity_poly.pdbx_seq_one_letter_code
_entity_poly.pdbx_strand_id
1 'polypeptide(L)'
;MTDSHIPDDSNSNNPENSHPRAYESGDQIKARFHDDEDEDAILRPTRVSVLWIIPIIAIGVSLWMAWHYFSTQGPEITISFDSGDGLNPGQTQVKDLAVPMGTVKEVKLAEDLTHVEVHVKMSNHATHFLTDKTRFWIVRPQVSGGSISGLETIMSGAYIAMDPGPPNSAHAQAKTHFVGLETPPGRRWDQPGSNFWVMTPSLGALGGNPSGAPVFYRDLNVGEVLGYTVPSGGIGPMMVQIFVRKPYDQYLRVGSRCWNASGLEVGFGGGGLKLQLQSLQALLSGGIAFGPPVTEDSLTGDGGSPAAPDSVFWLYDSEEAAKSTKYTDRIKVVTYVDSAIGSLAKGSTVSMFGVQVGVVSNVHLDLCDNHCKKPARVRVEMILQPGRVAKMGIWDPNEVKKQKDHLLNFLRDGLRASVTNGSVLTGETIIALSFGPKPKNATLNYDQNGAIIIPGDPGGVNAIIDNVSKISDKISKMPLEDIAKNLNSLLGGTSKIVNDPSTEQTVKALRDSLNSLSKLLNTTDRALPELTAQVDKTLSSASTFLDALSGDSDLHHNVQNMVVQVTEMVTTLRQLLSYLSYHPSSVILGRH
;
A
#
# COMPACT_ATOMS: atom_id res chain seq x y z
N MET A 1 9.99 61.80 -92.76
CA MET A 1 9.84 63.13 -92.13
C MET A 1 8.86 62.98 -90.97
N THR A 2 8.74 63.98 -90.09
CA THR A 2 7.50 64.43 -89.39
C THR A 2 6.31 63.44 -89.33
N ASP A 3 5.84 63.06 -88.13
CA ASP A 3 4.90 63.82 -87.26
C ASP A 3 3.42 63.47 -87.54
N SER A 4 2.56 63.75 -86.55
CA SER A 4 1.09 64.01 -86.55
C SER A 4 0.11 63.42 -87.61
N HIS A 5 -1.12 63.14 -87.11
CA HIS A 5 -2.43 63.20 -87.81
C HIS A 5 -2.76 62.10 -88.87
N ILE A 6 -3.95 61.48 -89.00
CA ILE A 6 -5.39 61.77 -88.69
C ILE A 6 -5.96 62.92 -89.54
N PRO A 7 -7.06 62.79 -90.34
CA PRO A 7 -7.82 61.58 -90.73
C PRO A 7 -8.38 61.59 -92.19
N ASP A 8 -9.28 60.61 -92.46
CA ASP A 8 -10.56 60.66 -93.21
C ASP A 8 -10.74 60.98 -94.73
N ASP A 9 -11.68 60.16 -95.26
CA ASP A 9 -12.84 60.46 -96.12
C ASP A 9 -12.84 60.46 -97.67
N SER A 10 -13.66 59.54 -98.20
CA SER A 10 -14.65 59.76 -99.28
C SER A 10 -14.13 59.95 -100.74
N ASN A 11 -14.91 59.80 -101.83
CA ASN A 11 -16.26 59.26 -102.06
C ASN A 11 -16.47 58.86 -103.55
N SER A 12 -17.55 58.11 -103.84
CA SER A 12 -18.34 58.11 -105.12
C SER A 12 -17.69 57.57 -106.42
N ASN A 13 -18.31 56.63 -107.17
CA ASN A 13 -19.37 56.73 -108.23
C ASN A 13 -18.87 57.34 -109.57
N ASN A 14 -19.27 56.95 -110.80
CA ASN A 14 -20.31 56.01 -111.29
C ASN A 14 -19.90 55.34 -112.67
N PRO A 15 -20.72 55.20 -113.76
CA PRO A 15 -21.43 53.96 -114.14
C PRO A 15 -21.29 53.47 -115.64
N GLU A 16 -22.20 52.56 -116.04
CA GLU A 16 -22.68 52.21 -117.41
C GLU A 16 -21.84 51.24 -118.29
N ASN A 17 -22.38 50.11 -118.79
CA ASN A 17 -23.43 49.83 -119.82
C ASN A 17 -22.94 50.03 -121.28
N SER A 18 -23.29 49.22 -122.30
CA SER A 18 -24.17 48.01 -122.41
C SER A 18 -24.07 47.32 -123.81
N HIS A 19 -24.86 46.24 -124.03
CA HIS A 19 -25.27 45.62 -125.33
C HIS A 19 -24.28 44.66 -126.07
N PRO A 20 -24.76 43.74 -126.97
CA PRO A 20 -26.04 42.98 -127.02
C PRO A 20 -25.85 41.44 -127.24
N ARG A 21 -26.83 40.72 -127.83
CA ARG A 21 -27.06 39.24 -127.77
C ARG A 21 -27.09 38.47 -129.12
N ALA A 22 -27.07 37.12 -129.01
CA ALA A 22 -27.65 36.08 -129.90
C ALA A 22 -26.80 35.63 -131.12
N TYR A 23 -26.90 34.43 -131.74
CA TYR A 23 -27.83 33.26 -131.73
C TYR A 23 -27.07 32.00 -132.30
N GLU A 24 -27.48 30.71 -132.32
CA GLU A 24 -28.61 29.93 -131.75
C GLU A 24 -28.32 28.38 -131.69
N SER A 25 -28.67 27.73 -130.57
CA SER A 25 -29.26 26.38 -130.29
C SER A 25 -29.07 25.09 -131.13
N GLY A 26 -29.19 23.93 -130.45
CA GLY A 26 -29.38 22.57 -131.01
C GLY A 26 -28.42 21.50 -130.43
N ASP A 27 -28.50 21.01 -129.18
CA ASP A 27 -29.56 20.34 -128.40
C ASP A 27 -29.31 18.81 -128.26
N GLN A 28 -29.79 18.21 -127.15
CA GLN A 28 -29.64 16.82 -126.68
C GLN A 28 -28.23 16.46 -126.12
N ILE A 29 -28.05 15.83 -124.94
CA ILE A 29 -28.97 15.35 -123.87
C ILE A 29 -28.46 15.77 -122.46
N LYS A 30 -29.39 15.81 -121.50
CA LYS A 30 -29.25 15.94 -120.02
C LYS A 30 -28.31 14.89 -119.37
N ALA A 31 -27.71 15.10 -118.19
CA ALA A 31 -27.68 16.27 -117.28
C ALA A 31 -26.40 16.32 -116.42
N ARG A 32 -26.00 17.53 -116.02
CA ARG A 32 -25.02 17.83 -114.95
C ARG A 32 -25.68 17.79 -113.57
N PHE A 33 -24.89 17.61 -112.51
CA PHE A 33 -24.88 18.51 -111.33
C PHE A 33 -23.57 18.36 -110.53
N HIS A 34 -22.71 19.40 -110.59
CA HIS A 34 -21.63 19.76 -109.64
C HIS A 34 -20.47 18.74 -109.46
N ASP A 35 -19.26 19.09 -109.01
CA ASP A 35 -18.69 20.40 -108.59
C ASP A 35 -17.47 20.81 -109.47
N ASP A 36 -16.70 21.82 -109.03
CA ASP A 36 -15.69 22.58 -109.80
C ASP A 36 -14.31 21.91 -110.02
N GLU A 37 -13.46 22.63 -110.76
CA GLU A 37 -12.04 22.32 -111.06
C GLU A 37 -11.12 22.57 -109.85
N ASP A 38 -10.02 21.81 -109.73
CA ASP A 38 -8.90 22.14 -108.81
C ASP A 38 -7.57 21.58 -109.38
N GLU A 39 -6.46 22.30 -109.20
CA GLU A 39 -5.13 21.91 -109.72
C GLU A 39 -4.34 21.01 -108.74
N ASP A 40 -3.54 20.07 -109.27
CA ASP A 40 -2.70 19.14 -108.49
C ASP A 40 -1.55 19.85 -107.71
N ALA A 41 -1.87 20.41 -106.55
CA ALA A 41 -0.92 21.07 -105.66
C ALA A 41 0.02 20.08 -104.94
N ILE A 42 1.28 19.99 -105.39
CA ILE A 42 2.30 19.11 -104.78
C ILE A 42 2.70 19.61 -103.38
N LEU A 43 2.04 19.07 -102.35
CA LEU A 43 2.31 19.38 -100.94
C LEU A 43 3.70 18.89 -100.50
N ARG A 44 4.56 19.83 -100.06
CA ARG A 44 5.81 19.51 -99.37
C ARG A 44 5.53 19.12 -97.91
N PRO A 45 6.17 18.08 -97.34
CA PRO A 45 5.98 17.73 -95.95
C PRO A 45 6.49 18.83 -95.01
N THR A 46 5.63 19.30 -94.12
CA THR A 46 5.94 20.35 -93.14
C THR A 46 6.91 19.83 -92.08
N ARG A 47 8.16 20.31 -92.10
CA ARG A 47 9.10 20.08 -91.00
C ARG A 47 8.62 20.86 -89.79
N VAL A 48 8.15 20.14 -88.76
CA VAL A 48 7.77 20.73 -87.46
C VAL A 48 8.95 21.53 -86.92
N SER A 49 8.73 22.81 -86.64
CA SER A 49 9.81 23.72 -86.24
C SER A 49 10.34 23.37 -84.85
N VAL A 50 11.67 23.33 -84.71
CA VAL A 50 12.39 23.06 -83.45
C VAL A 50 11.97 24.02 -82.32
N LEU A 51 11.51 25.23 -82.67
CA LEU A 51 10.97 26.22 -81.71
C LEU A 51 9.75 25.70 -80.92
N TRP A 52 8.95 24.78 -81.48
CA TRP A 52 7.77 24.21 -80.82
C TRP A 52 8.10 23.12 -79.78
N ILE A 53 9.37 22.70 -79.69
CA ILE A 53 9.82 21.72 -78.70
C ILE A 53 9.84 22.35 -77.29
N ILE A 54 10.18 23.62 -77.15
CA ILE A 54 10.30 24.29 -75.84
C ILE A 54 8.94 24.38 -75.12
N PRO A 55 7.82 24.80 -75.76
CA PRO A 55 6.50 24.75 -75.14
C PRO A 55 6.04 23.34 -74.75
N ILE A 56 6.30 22.32 -75.59
CA ILE A 56 5.95 20.93 -75.29
C ILE A 56 6.73 20.44 -74.05
N ILE A 57 8.03 20.72 -73.96
CA ILE A 57 8.84 20.35 -72.78
C ILE A 57 8.34 21.10 -71.54
N ALA A 58 8.01 22.39 -71.63
CA ALA A 58 7.47 23.15 -70.50
C ALA A 58 6.13 22.58 -69.99
N ILE A 59 5.22 22.20 -70.90
CA ILE A 59 3.96 21.53 -70.57
C ILE A 59 4.22 20.15 -69.96
N GLY A 60 5.15 19.36 -70.52
CA GLY A 60 5.53 18.05 -70.00
C GLY A 60 6.12 18.10 -68.60
N VAL A 61 7.01 19.07 -68.33
CA VAL A 61 7.57 19.32 -66.99
C VAL A 61 6.49 19.79 -66.02
N SER A 62 5.54 20.63 -66.46
CA SER A 62 4.42 21.10 -65.63
C SER A 62 3.49 19.95 -65.25
N LEU A 63 3.13 19.09 -66.21
CA LEU A 63 2.35 17.87 -65.98
C LEU A 63 3.09 16.89 -65.06
N TRP A 64 4.38 16.68 -65.28
CA TRP A 64 5.21 15.81 -64.43
C TRP A 64 5.33 16.34 -63.00
N MET A 65 5.53 17.66 -62.82
CA MET A 65 5.62 18.26 -61.49
C MET A 65 4.27 18.25 -60.77
N ALA A 66 3.16 18.48 -61.47
CA ALA A 66 1.82 18.30 -60.92
C ALA A 66 1.56 16.84 -60.51
N TRP A 67 1.87 15.88 -61.39
CA TRP A 67 1.76 14.45 -61.08
C TRP A 67 2.61 14.07 -59.87
N HIS A 68 3.86 14.52 -59.81
CA HIS A 68 4.76 14.27 -58.69
C HIS A 68 4.23 14.87 -57.38
N TYR A 69 3.70 16.11 -57.42
CA TYR A 69 3.09 16.77 -56.27
C TYR A 69 1.86 16.01 -55.73
N PHE A 70 0.95 15.57 -56.61
CA PHE A 70 -0.23 14.80 -56.18
C PHE A 70 0.12 13.35 -55.78
N SER A 71 1.07 12.69 -56.46
CA SER A 71 1.45 11.30 -56.22
C SER A 71 2.39 11.09 -55.01
N THR A 72 2.99 12.16 -54.47
CA THR A 72 3.82 12.08 -53.26
C THR A 72 3.06 12.45 -51.98
N GLN A 73 1.94 13.17 -52.10
CA GLN A 73 1.08 13.49 -50.97
C GLN A 73 0.24 12.29 -50.52
N GLY A 74 0.17 12.05 -49.21
CA GLY A 74 -0.77 11.10 -48.63
C GLY A 74 -2.18 11.68 -48.46
N PRO A 75 -3.11 10.88 -47.90
CA PRO A 75 -4.47 11.30 -47.63
C PRO A 75 -4.53 12.45 -46.62
N GLU A 76 -5.66 13.14 -46.62
CA GLU A 76 -6.02 14.09 -45.57
C GLU A 76 -7.03 13.41 -44.62
N ILE A 77 -6.85 13.60 -43.31
CA ILE A 77 -7.70 13.00 -42.27
C ILE A 77 -8.17 14.07 -41.29
N THR A 78 -9.31 13.83 -40.66
CA THR A 78 -9.83 14.67 -39.56
C THR A 78 -9.73 13.89 -38.25
N ILE A 79 -9.20 14.52 -37.20
CA ILE A 79 -9.13 13.95 -35.85
C ILE A 79 -9.86 14.89 -34.89
N SER A 80 -10.92 14.41 -34.26
CA SER A 80 -11.69 15.15 -33.25
C SER A 80 -11.06 15.00 -31.87
N PHE A 81 -10.83 16.11 -31.16
CA PHE A 81 -10.30 16.18 -29.80
C PHE A 81 -11.19 17.06 -28.91
N ASP A 82 -11.18 16.87 -27.60
CA ASP A 82 -11.93 17.74 -26.68
C ASP A 82 -11.28 19.13 -26.61
N SER A 83 -9.95 19.21 -26.79
CA SER A 83 -9.20 20.46 -26.82
C SER A 83 -8.05 20.43 -27.83
N GLY A 84 -7.98 21.46 -28.67
CA GLY A 84 -6.86 21.71 -29.59
C GLY A 84 -5.63 22.36 -28.95
N ASP A 85 -5.58 22.51 -27.61
CA ASP A 85 -4.48 23.21 -26.93
C ASP A 85 -3.10 22.63 -27.28
N GLY A 86 -2.14 23.52 -27.57
CA GLY A 86 -0.79 23.21 -28.05
C GLY A 86 -0.65 22.85 -29.54
N LEU A 87 -1.75 22.72 -30.31
CA LEU A 87 -1.68 22.35 -31.73
C LEU A 87 -1.54 23.57 -32.64
N ASN A 88 -0.41 23.68 -33.35
CA ASN A 88 -0.12 24.76 -34.28
C ASN A 88 -0.24 24.29 -35.74
N PRO A 89 -1.15 24.85 -36.56
CA PRO A 89 -1.21 24.61 -38.00
C PRO A 89 0.14 24.82 -38.71
N GLY A 90 0.50 23.90 -39.61
CA GLY A 90 1.75 23.89 -40.35
C GLY A 90 3.00 23.49 -39.56
N GLN A 91 2.95 23.48 -38.22
CA GLN A 91 4.08 23.17 -37.35
C GLN A 91 3.94 21.82 -36.64
N THR A 92 2.77 21.56 -36.06
CA THR A 92 2.53 20.34 -35.27
C THR A 92 2.52 19.10 -36.19
N GLN A 93 3.34 18.12 -35.86
CA GLN A 93 3.47 16.87 -36.59
C GLN A 93 2.63 15.75 -35.96
N VAL A 94 2.17 14.82 -36.79
CA VAL A 94 1.79 13.47 -36.36
C VAL A 94 3.03 12.60 -36.38
N LYS A 95 3.30 11.84 -35.32
CA LYS A 95 4.47 10.94 -35.19
C LYS A 95 4.06 9.56 -34.68
N ASP A 96 4.66 8.50 -35.22
CA ASP A 96 4.72 7.18 -34.56
C ASP A 96 6.19 6.82 -34.33
N LEU A 97 6.52 6.25 -33.16
CA LEU A 97 7.90 5.96 -32.72
C LEU A 97 8.88 7.13 -32.96
N ALA A 98 8.41 8.36 -32.71
CA ALA A 98 9.09 9.64 -33.00
C ALA A 98 9.40 9.95 -34.48
N VAL A 99 9.03 9.07 -35.42
CA VAL A 99 9.14 9.29 -36.88
C VAL A 99 7.91 10.09 -37.37
N PRO A 100 8.10 11.18 -38.15
CA PRO A 100 6.98 11.99 -38.64
C PRO A 100 6.17 11.24 -39.71
N MET A 101 4.87 11.09 -39.46
CA MET A 101 3.89 10.42 -40.34
C MET A 101 2.96 11.39 -41.06
N GLY A 102 2.83 12.63 -40.58
CA GLY A 102 2.00 13.69 -41.17
C GLY A 102 2.17 15.04 -40.46
N THR A 103 1.45 16.07 -40.92
CA THR A 103 1.48 17.43 -40.35
C THR A 103 0.06 17.99 -40.23
N VAL A 104 -0.24 18.65 -39.10
CA VAL A 104 -1.49 19.40 -38.91
C VAL A 104 -1.56 20.52 -39.95
N LYS A 105 -2.62 20.50 -40.76
CA LYS A 105 -2.89 21.50 -41.80
C LYS A 105 -3.70 22.66 -41.23
N GLU A 106 -4.69 22.36 -40.39
CA GLU A 106 -5.64 23.31 -39.86
C GLU A 106 -6.28 22.76 -38.57
N VAL A 107 -6.73 23.65 -37.69
CA VAL A 107 -7.44 23.33 -36.44
C VAL A 107 -8.70 24.18 -36.42
N LYS A 108 -9.88 23.56 -36.32
CA LYS A 108 -11.20 24.21 -36.29
C LYS A 108 -11.97 23.80 -35.03
N LEU A 109 -12.77 24.71 -34.49
CA LEU A 109 -13.83 24.34 -33.54
C LEU A 109 -15.00 23.74 -34.34
N ALA A 110 -15.60 22.65 -33.88
CA ALA A 110 -16.74 22.03 -34.52
C ALA A 110 -17.99 22.93 -34.49
N GLU A 111 -18.95 22.70 -35.40
CA GLU A 111 -20.18 23.51 -35.51
C GLU A 111 -21.06 23.48 -34.23
N ASP A 112 -20.95 22.41 -33.43
CA ASP A 112 -21.64 22.26 -32.16
C ASP A 112 -20.93 22.94 -30.96
N LEU A 113 -19.72 23.47 -31.19
CA LEU A 113 -18.83 24.10 -30.19
C LEU A 113 -18.37 23.18 -29.05
N THR A 114 -18.59 21.86 -29.13
CA THR A 114 -18.25 20.89 -28.07
C THR A 114 -16.83 20.33 -28.16
N HIS A 115 -16.28 20.28 -29.38
CA HIS A 115 -14.99 19.64 -29.66
C HIS A 115 -14.25 20.33 -30.81
N VAL A 116 -12.99 19.96 -31.02
CA VAL A 116 -12.08 20.56 -32.00
C VAL A 116 -11.75 19.53 -33.09
N GLU A 117 -11.99 19.89 -34.35
CA GLU A 117 -11.57 19.13 -35.52
C GLU A 117 -10.17 19.55 -35.98
N VAL A 118 -9.25 18.58 -36.02
CA VAL A 118 -7.88 18.77 -36.49
C VAL A 118 -7.72 18.11 -37.85
N HIS A 119 -7.60 18.92 -38.90
CA HIS A 119 -7.31 18.41 -40.25
C HIS A 119 -5.80 18.17 -40.38
N VAL A 120 -5.41 16.94 -40.68
CA VAL A 120 -4.01 16.49 -40.81
C VAL A 120 -3.75 16.02 -42.23
N LYS A 121 -2.66 16.50 -42.82
CA LYS A 121 -2.12 15.98 -44.07
C LYS A 121 -1.12 14.87 -43.77
N MET A 122 -1.46 13.63 -44.11
CA MET A 122 -0.59 12.47 -43.87
C MET A 122 0.42 12.27 -45.00
N SER A 123 1.52 11.60 -44.70
CA SER A 123 2.48 11.11 -45.71
C SER A 123 1.91 9.91 -46.48
N ASN A 124 2.38 9.69 -47.71
CA ASN A 124 1.92 8.56 -48.52
C ASN A 124 2.22 7.20 -47.86
N HIS A 125 3.35 7.07 -47.16
CA HIS A 125 3.68 5.85 -46.41
C HIS A 125 2.72 5.56 -45.26
N ALA A 126 2.15 6.59 -44.61
CA ALA A 126 1.19 6.42 -43.54
C ALA A 126 -0.18 5.88 -44.00
N THR A 127 -0.49 5.89 -45.30
CA THR A 127 -1.80 5.46 -45.85
C THR A 127 -2.21 4.05 -45.42
N HIS A 128 -1.25 3.12 -45.36
CA HIS A 128 -1.50 1.72 -44.97
C HIS A 128 -1.76 1.54 -43.46
N PHE A 129 -1.54 2.60 -42.67
CA PHE A 129 -1.67 2.64 -41.22
C PHE A 129 -2.87 3.48 -40.74
N LEU A 130 -3.78 3.86 -41.64
CA LEU A 130 -4.99 4.64 -41.36
C LEU A 130 -6.22 3.75 -41.39
N THR A 131 -6.45 3.02 -40.29
CA THR A 131 -7.48 1.98 -40.16
C THR A 131 -8.43 2.29 -39.01
N ASP A 132 -9.54 1.57 -38.90
CA ASP A 132 -10.42 1.63 -37.72
C ASP A 132 -9.75 1.18 -36.39
N LYS A 133 -8.53 0.64 -36.44
CA LYS A 133 -7.72 0.32 -35.24
C LYS A 133 -6.71 1.41 -34.87
N THR A 134 -6.53 2.41 -35.73
CA THR A 134 -5.55 3.48 -35.54
C THR A 134 -6.03 4.47 -34.47
N ARG A 135 -5.16 4.76 -33.50
CA ARG A 135 -5.40 5.65 -32.36
C ARG A 135 -4.47 6.85 -32.42
N PHE A 136 -4.98 8.01 -32.01
CA PHE A 136 -4.23 9.27 -31.95
C PHE A 136 -4.39 9.92 -30.57
N TRP A 137 -3.35 10.58 -30.05
CA TRP A 137 -3.43 11.40 -28.83
C TRP A 137 -2.46 12.57 -28.89
N ILE A 138 -2.74 13.64 -28.15
CA ILE A 138 -1.85 14.81 -28.10
C ILE A 138 -0.81 14.60 -27.00
N VAL A 139 0.46 14.63 -27.37
CA VAL A 139 1.59 14.66 -26.43
C VAL A 139 1.92 16.12 -26.13
N ARG A 140 1.63 16.52 -24.89
CA ARG A 140 1.88 17.84 -24.30
C ARG A 140 2.99 17.70 -23.22
N PRO A 141 3.72 18.77 -22.86
CA PRO A 141 4.65 18.70 -21.74
C PRO A 141 3.84 18.61 -20.44
N GLN A 142 3.95 17.50 -19.72
CA GLN A 142 3.17 17.25 -18.51
C GLN A 142 4.06 16.94 -17.31
N VAL A 143 3.80 17.66 -16.22
CA VAL A 143 4.38 17.39 -14.90
C VAL A 143 3.30 16.70 -14.08
N SER A 144 3.25 15.37 -14.14
CA SER A 144 2.47 14.58 -13.19
C SER A 144 3.30 14.34 -11.92
N GLY A 145 2.67 14.19 -10.76
CA GLY A 145 3.35 14.17 -9.46
C GLY A 145 4.30 12.98 -9.28
N GLY A 146 5.53 13.06 -9.78
CA GLY A 146 6.52 11.98 -9.78
C GLY A 146 7.00 11.51 -11.16
N SER A 147 6.44 12.03 -12.26
CA SER A 147 6.89 11.72 -13.63
C SER A 147 6.79 12.95 -14.54
N ILE A 148 7.83 13.21 -15.33
CA ILE A 148 7.87 14.30 -16.30
C ILE A 148 7.84 13.68 -17.70
N SER A 149 6.72 13.85 -18.42
CA SER A 149 6.50 13.33 -19.76
C SER A 149 6.43 14.46 -20.80
N GLY A 150 6.85 14.18 -22.03
CA GLY A 150 6.84 15.17 -23.10
C GLY A 150 7.92 16.24 -22.97
N LEU A 151 9.06 15.99 -22.32
CA LEU A 151 10.18 16.94 -22.22
C LEU A 151 10.67 17.43 -23.60
N GLU A 152 10.59 16.56 -24.62
CA GLU A 152 10.90 16.87 -26.01
C GLU A 152 9.99 17.97 -26.61
N THR A 153 8.77 18.12 -26.08
CA THR A 153 7.80 19.14 -26.53
C THR A 153 8.14 20.55 -26.03
N ILE A 154 8.98 20.68 -24.98
CA ILE A 154 9.44 21.99 -24.47
C ILE A 154 10.27 22.73 -25.54
N MET A 155 11.01 21.99 -26.38
CA MET A 155 11.74 22.56 -27.52
C MET A 155 11.03 22.42 -28.86
N SER A 156 10.19 21.39 -29.06
CA SER A 156 9.59 21.08 -30.37
C SER A 156 8.09 21.34 -30.51
N GLY A 157 7.44 21.86 -29.45
CA GLY A 157 5.99 22.02 -29.39
C GLY A 157 5.26 20.70 -29.12
N ALA A 158 3.95 20.79 -28.85
CA ALA A 158 3.12 19.59 -28.73
C ALA A 158 2.99 18.88 -30.09
N TYR A 159 2.96 17.55 -30.06
CA TYR A 159 2.79 16.72 -31.24
C TYR A 159 1.67 15.70 -31.05
N ILE A 160 1.08 15.26 -32.16
CA ILE A 160 0.08 14.19 -32.13
C ILE A 160 0.83 12.87 -32.26
N ALA A 161 0.72 12.00 -31.27
CA ALA A 161 1.21 10.64 -31.37
C ALA A 161 0.18 9.77 -32.11
N MET A 162 0.69 8.79 -32.85
CA MET A 162 -0.06 7.81 -33.63
C MET A 162 0.30 6.40 -33.15
N ASP A 163 -0.71 5.54 -33.08
CA ASP A 163 -0.60 4.09 -32.84
C ASP A 163 -1.42 3.39 -33.92
N PRO A 164 -0.81 2.68 -34.88
CA PRO A 164 -1.51 2.09 -36.03
C PRO A 164 -2.32 0.83 -35.70
N GLY A 165 -2.31 0.37 -34.45
CA GLY A 165 -2.85 -0.93 -34.06
C GLY A 165 -2.04 -2.13 -34.58
N PRO A 166 -2.48 -3.37 -34.29
CA PRO A 166 -1.75 -4.57 -34.67
C PRO A 166 -1.79 -4.80 -36.19
N PRO A 167 -0.64 -5.11 -36.83
CA PRO A 167 -0.54 -5.31 -38.27
C PRO A 167 -1.37 -6.52 -38.73
N ASN A 168 -1.95 -6.41 -39.92
CA ASN A 168 -2.80 -7.44 -40.54
C ASN A 168 -3.98 -7.88 -39.66
N SER A 169 -4.57 -6.94 -38.90
CA SER A 169 -5.89 -7.15 -38.30
C SER A 169 -6.91 -7.41 -39.41
N ALA A 170 -7.41 -8.65 -39.49
CA ALA A 170 -8.43 -9.01 -40.46
C ALA A 170 -9.66 -8.09 -40.30
N HIS A 171 -10.20 -7.61 -41.42
CA HIS A 171 -11.27 -6.60 -41.48
C HIS A 171 -10.88 -5.19 -40.99
N ALA A 172 -9.59 -4.84 -40.90
CA ALA A 172 -9.17 -3.45 -40.75
C ALA A 172 -9.64 -2.61 -41.95
N GLN A 173 -10.49 -1.61 -41.70
CA GLN A 173 -11.08 -0.76 -42.74
C GLN A 173 -10.36 0.58 -42.81
N ALA A 174 -10.03 1.02 -44.03
CA ALA A 174 -9.40 2.34 -44.25
C ALA A 174 -10.32 3.45 -43.73
N LYS A 175 -9.78 4.33 -42.88
CA LYS A 175 -10.56 5.36 -42.17
C LYS A 175 -9.89 6.73 -42.28
N THR A 176 -10.69 7.78 -42.46
CA THR A 176 -10.23 9.18 -42.58
C THR A 176 -10.71 10.08 -41.44
N HIS A 177 -11.63 9.61 -40.60
CA HIS A 177 -12.20 10.37 -39.48
C HIS A 177 -11.94 9.62 -38.17
N PHE A 178 -11.30 10.28 -37.22
CA PHE A 178 -10.80 9.68 -35.98
C PHE A 178 -11.29 10.44 -34.76
N VAL A 179 -11.51 9.73 -33.66
CA VAL A 179 -11.65 10.33 -32.34
C VAL A 179 -10.29 10.18 -31.67
N GLY A 180 -9.73 11.31 -31.24
CA GLY A 180 -8.51 11.36 -30.47
C GLY A 180 -8.72 10.95 -29.01
N LEU A 181 -7.64 10.53 -28.37
CA LEU A 181 -7.61 10.26 -26.93
C LEU A 181 -6.92 11.44 -26.24
N GLU A 182 -7.53 12.02 -25.20
CA GLU A 182 -6.90 13.11 -24.43
C GLU A 182 -5.75 12.62 -23.53
N THR A 183 -5.66 11.31 -23.27
CA THR A 183 -4.54 10.67 -22.58
C THR A 183 -3.87 9.62 -23.46
N PRO A 184 -2.55 9.39 -23.31
CA PRO A 184 -1.87 8.28 -23.98
C PRO A 184 -2.55 6.94 -23.63
N PRO A 185 -2.79 6.05 -24.60
CA PRO A 185 -3.28 4.72 -24.30
C PRO A 185 -2.21 3.96 -23.52
N GLY A 186 -2.49 3.59 -22.26
CA GLY A 186 -1.55 2.89 -21.36
C GLY A 186 -1.03 1.53 -21.86
N ARG A 187 -1.49 1.08 -23.04
CA ARG A 187 -0.75 0.13 -23.87
C ARG A 187 -0.78 0.55 -25.35
N ARG A 188 0.39 0.84 -25.90
CA ARG A 188 0.62 0.85 -27.36
C ARG A 188 0.67 -0.57 -27.92
N TRP A 189 0.25 -0.79 -29.16
CA TRP A 189 0.18 -2.14 -29.77
C TRP A 189 1.54 -2.85 -29.84
N ASP A 190 2.62 -2.09 -29.97
CA ASP A 190 4.00 -2.59 -30.15
C ASP A 190 4.68 -3.02 -28.83
N GLN A 191 4.11 -2.71 -27.67
CA GLN A 191 4.70 -3.08 -26.38
C GLN A 191 4.35 -4.54 -25.99
N PRO A 192 5.33 -5.47 -25.96
CA PRO A 192 5.07 -6.84 -25.52
C PRO A 192 4.86 -6.89 -24.00
N GLY A 193 3.78 -7.53 -23.56
CA GLY A 193 3.41 -7.64 -22.15
C GLY A 193 2.10 -8.41 -21.97
N SER A 194 1.63 -8.48 -20.73
CA SER A 194 0.36 -9.10 -20.35
C SER A 194 -0.48 -8.15 -19.50
N ASN A 195 -1.80 -8.23 -19.61
CA ASN A 195 -2.72 -7.58 -18.67
C ASN A 195 -2.96 -8.47 -17.45
N PHE A 196 -3.25 -7.85 -16.32
CA PHE A 196 -3.81 -8.49 -15.14
C PHE A 196 -4.80 -7.54 -14.47
N TRP A 197 -5.64 -8.08 -13.59
CA TRP A 197 -6.60 -7.31 -12.80
C TRP A 197 -6.23 -7.35 -11.33
N VAL A 198 -6.37 -6.20 -10.66
CA VAL A 198 -6.06 -6.01 -9.25
C VAL A 198 -7.31 -5.49 -8.56
N MET A 199 -7.88 -6.33 -7.70
CA MET A 199 -9.13 -6.08 -7.00
C MET A 199 -8.85 -5.47 -5.63
N THR A 200 -9.53 -4.36 -5.30
CA THR A 200 -9.27 -3.59 -4.07
C THR A 200 -10.57 -3.01 -3.47
N PRO A 201 -10.72 -2.95 -2.13
CA PRO A 201 -11.86 -2.25 -1.51
C PRO A 201 -11.76 -0.71 -1.63
N SER A 202 -10.58 -0.15 -1.86
CA SER A 202 -10.39 1.29 -2.09
C SER A 202 -9.18 1.55 -3.00
N LEU A 203 -9.14 2.67 -3.73
CA LEU A 203 -7.94 3.03 -4.52
C LEU A 203 -6.75 3.43 -3.62
N GLY A 204 -7.01 3.80 -2.35
CA GLY A 204 -5.96 4.26 -1.44
C GLY A 204 -5.12 5.40 -2.04
N ALA A 205 -3.81 5.23 -2.03
CA ALA A 205 -2.86 6.19 -2.60
C ALA A 205 -2.90 6.29 -4.15
N LEU A 206 -3.56 5.37 -4.85
CA LEU A 206 -3.76 5.45 -6.31
C LEU A 206 -4.83 6.49 -6.70
N GLY A 207 -5.59 7.04 -5.73
CA GLY A 207 -6.74 7.89 -6.00
C GLY A 207 -6.45 9.26 -6.61
N GLY A 208 -5.19 9.72 -6.65
CA GLY A 208 -4.82 11.01 -7.23
C GLY A 208 -4.81 11.02 -8.76
N ASN A 209 -4.15 10.02 -9.37
CA ASN A 209 -4.26 9.70 -10.79
C ASN A 209 -3.90 8.21 -10.98
N PRO A 210 -4.88 7.29 -11.00
CA PRO A 210 -4.58 5.87 -11.12
C PRO A 210 -4.06 5.51 -12.52
N SER A 211 -4.50 6.18 -13.58
CA SER A 211 -4.05 5.87 -14.95
C SER A 211 -2.63 6.38 -15.19
N GLY A 212 -1.73 5.47 -15.56
CA GLY A 212 -0.29 5.73 -15.68
C GLY A 212 0.49 5.58 -14.35
N ALA A 213 -0.17 5.19 -13.26
CA ALA A 213 0.54 4.89 -12.01
C ALA A 213 1.49 3.68 -12.19
N PRO A 214 2.76 3.76 -11.73
CA PRO A 214 3.76 2.73 -11.99
C PRO A 214 3.47 1.40 -11.27
N VAL A 215 3.78 0.30 -11.95
CA VAL A 215 3.75 -1.06 -11.39
C VAL A 215 5.17 -1.55 -11.15
N PHE A 216 5.46 -1.98 -9.92
CA PHE A 216 6.80 -2.35 -9.44
C PHE A 216 6.95 -3.86 -9.18
N TYR A 217 8.13 -4.39 -9.47
CA TYR A 217 8.58 -5.69 -9.01
C TYR A 217 10.02 -5.57 -8.51
N ARG A 218 10.25 -5.79 -7.20
CA ARG A 218 11.54 -5.57 -6.54
C ARG A 218 12.13 -4.19 -6.89
N ASP A 219 11.34 -3.16 -6.63
CA ASP A 219 11.64 -1.73 -6.84
C ASP A 219 11.85 -1.29 -8.31
N LEU A 220 11.89 -2.22 -9.28
CA LEU A 220 11.94 -1.93 -10.71
C LEU A 220 10.55 -1.60 -11.26
N ASN A 221 10.43 -0.52 -12.03
CA ASN A 221 9.20 -0.18 -12.77
C ASN A 221 9.04 -1.11 -13.99
N VAL A 222 8.12 -2.08 -13.87
CA VAL A 222 7.89 -3.16 -14.85
C VAL A 222 6.58 -3.02 -15.63
N GLY A 223 5.72 -2.08 -15.24
CA GLY A 223 4.41 -1.90 -15.84
C GLY A 223 3.73 -0.58 -15.45
N GLU A 224 2.46 -0.46 -15.79
CA GLU A 224 1.63 0.70 -15.47
C GLU A 224 0.15 0.29 -15.28
N VAL A 225 -0.57 1.07 -14.48
CA VAL A 225 -2.02 0.95 -14.31
C VAL A 225 -2.71 1.57 -15.53
N LEU A 226 -3.56 0.80 -16.20
CA LEU A 226 -4.31 1.25 -17.39
C LEU A 226 -5.53 2.11 -17.02
N GLY A 227 -6.11 1.84 -15.85
CA GLY A 227 -7.35 2.46 -15.37
C GLY A 227 -8.05 1.58 -14.34
N TYR A 228 -9.29 1.92 -14.02
CA TYR A 228 -10.10 1.20 -13.04
C TYR A 228 -11.58 1.16 -13.43
N THR A 229 -12.32 0.22 -12.85
CA THR A 229 -13.78 0.10 -12.98
C THR A 229 -14.40 -0.03 -11.60
N VAL A 230 -15.43 0.80 -11.35
CA VAL A 230 -16.25 0.76 -10.13
C VAL A 230 -17.45 -0.15 -10.39
N PRO A 231 -17.81 -1.07 -9.46
CA PRO A 231 -18.99 -1.91 -9.62
C PRO A 231 -20.28 -1.07 -9.72
N SER A 232 -21.23 -1.51 -10.53
CA SER A 232 -22.51 -0.84 -10.73
C SER A 232 -23.29 -0.75 -9.41
N GLY A 233 -23.71 0.48 -9.05
CA GLY A 233 -24.31 0.79 -7.75
C GLY A 233 -23.31 1.18 -6.65
N GLY A 234 -22.00 1.17 -6.92
CA GLY A 234 -20.97 1.68 -6.00
C GLY A 234 -20.70 0.81 -4.77
N ILE A 235 -21.24 -0.40 -4.71
CA ILE A 235 -21.08 -1.35 -3.60
C ILE A 235 -20.29 -2.56 -4.09
N GLY A 236 -19.08 -2.75 -3.54
CA GLY A 236 -18.19 -3.85 -3.88
C GLY A 236 -16.74 -3.37 -4.09
N PRO A 237 -15.79 -4.29 -4.31
CA PRO A 237 -14.42 -3.91 -4.63
C PRO A 237 -14.32 -3.33 -6.05
N MET A 238 -13.40 -2.38 -6.22
CA MET A 238 -13.02 -1.85 -7.52
C MET A 238 -12.02 -2.76 -8.22
N MET A 239 -12.11 -2.81 -9.54
CA MET A 239 -11.22 -3.58 -10.41
C MET A 239 -10.26 -2.63 -11.11
N VAL A 240 -8.99 -2.65 -10.71
CA VAL A 240 -7.91 -1.87 -11.34
C VAL A 240 -7.25 -2.75 -12.41
N GLN A 241 -7.13 -2.26 -13.64
CA GLN A 241 -6.43 -3.00 -14.70
C GLN A 241 -4.97 -2.58 -14.75
N ILE A 242 -4.05 -3.55 -14.77
CA ILE A 242 -2.61 -3.31 -14.88
C ILE A 242 -2.05 -3.97 -16.13
N PHE A 243 -1.05 -3.32 -16.72
CA PHE A 243 -0.22 -3.87 -17.79
C PHE A 243 1.19 -4.08 -17.27
N VAL A 244 1.77 -5.26 -17.53
CA VAL A 244 3.15 -5.59 -17.15
C VAL A 244 3.92 -6.02 -18.39
N ARG A 245 5.06 -5.36 -18.62
CA ARG A 245 5.89 -5.52 -19.83
C ARG A 245 6.68 -6.82 -19.78
N LYS A 246 6.93 -7.45 -20.93
CA LYS A 246 7.86 -8.59 -21.03
C LYS A 246 9.30 -8.12 -20.77
N PRO A 247 10.15 -8.93 -20.11
CA PRO A 247 9.91 -10.30 -19.65
C PRO A 247 9.44 -10.37 -18.17
N TYR A 248 8.77 -9.35 -17.64
CA TYR A 248 8.41 -9.28 -16.22
C TYR A 248 7.02 -9.83 -15.89
N ASP A 249 6.15 -10.02 -16.90
CA ASP A 249 4.82 -10.60 -16.74
C ASP A 249 4.86 -12.03 -16.17
N GLN A 250 5.87 -12.84 -16.51
CA GLN A 250 6.11 -14.17 -15.93
C GLN A 250 6.40 -14.19 -14.41
N TYR A 251 6.60 -13.02 -13.77
CA TYR A 251 6.78 -12.90 -12.33
C TYR A 251 5.45 -12.72 -11.58
N LEU A 252 4.34 -12.38 -12.27
CA LEU A 252 3.01 -12.65 -11.74
C LEU A 252 2.69 -14.12 -11.93
N ARG A 253 2.56 -14.84 -10.81
CA ARG A 253 2.34 -16.28 -10.75
C ARG A 253 1.07 -16.57 -9.98
N VAL A 254 0.52 -17.78 -10.13
CA VAL A 254 -0.71 -18.17 -9.43
C VAL A 254 -0.50 -18.04 -7.92
N GLY A 255 -1.26 -17.15 -7.27
CA GLY A 255 -1.12 -16.82 -5.85
C GLY A 255 -0.14 -15.67 -5.52
N SER A 256 0.45 -15.01 -6.51
CA SER A 256 1.15 -13.73 -6.34
C SER A 256 0.27 -12.72 -5.61
N ARG A 257 0.90 -11.75 -4.93
CA ARG A 257 0.20 -10.74 -4.14
C ARG A 257 0.64 -9.36 -4.57
N CYS A 258 -0.31 -8.45 -4.72
CA CYS A 258 -0.07 -7.04 -5.01
C CYS A 258 -0.27 -6.23 -3.73
N TRP A 259 0.52 -5.19 -3.53
CA TRP A 259 0.32 -4.23 -2.45
C TRP A 259 0.50 -2.80 -2.94
N ASN A 260 -0.12 -1.86 -2.22
CA ASN A 260 0.10 -0.45 -2.41
C ASN A 260 1.58 -0.13 -2.16
N ALA A 261 2.28 0.42 -3.15
CA ALA A 261 3.71 0.76 -3.07
C ALA A 261 3.96 2.17 -2.50
N SER A 262 2.89 2.84 -2.06
CA SER A 262 2.90 4.28 -1.80
C SER A 262 2.65 4.63 -0.35
N GLY A 263 3.44 5.58 0.13
CA GLY A 263 3.41 6.08 1.50
C GLY A 263 4.77 5.94 2.18
N LEU A 264 4.88 6.53 3.36
CA LEU A 264 6.01 6.36 4.26
C LEU A 264 5.65 5.28 5.28
N GLU A 265 6.26 4.09 5.20
CA GLU A 265 6.09 3.09 6.25
C GLU A 265 7.03 3.44 7.43
N VAL A 266 6.43 3.84 8.55
CA VAL A 266 7.13 4.16 9.79
C VAL A 266 6.94 3.02 10.79
N GLY A 267 7.84 2.05 10.73
CA GLY A 267 7.86 0.93 11.69
C GLY A 267 8.60 1.31 12.97
N PHE A 268 8.12 0.82 14.11
CA PHE A 268 8.88 0.82 15.36
C PHE A 268 9.22 -0.63 15.72
N GLY A 269 10.52 -0.95 15.79
CA GLY A 269 11.00 -2.27 16.16
C GLY A 269 11.72 -2.26 17.50
N GLY A 270 12.04 -3.45 18.02
CA GLY A 270 12.83 -3.60 19.25
C GLY A 270 14.25 -3.01 19.20
N GLY A 271 14.72 -2.59 18.02
CA GLY A 271 15.97 -1.84 17.80
C GLY A 271 15.79 -0.35 17.48
N GLY A 272 14.57 0.19 17.55
CA GLY A 272 14.28 1.60 17.30
C GLY A 272 13.39 1.89 16.08
N LEU A 273 13.47 3.13 15.59
CA LEU A 273 12.69 3.64 14.46
C LEU A 273 13.20 3.07 13.12
N LYS A 274 12.35 2.35 12.39
CA LYS A 274 12.60 1.87 11.03
C LYS A 274 11.75 2.68 10.04
N LEU A 275 12.34 3.68 9.41
CA LEU A 275 11.77 4.30 8.21
C LEU A 275 12.05 3.39 7.00
N GLN A 276 10.99 2.88 6.36
CA GLN A 276 11.09 2.23 5.05
C GLN A 276 10.56 3.21 4.00
N LEU A 277 11.48 3.91 3.33
CA LEU A 277 11.17 4.77 2.20
C LEU A 277 11.01 3.91 0.95
N GLN A 278 9.78 3.83 0.44
CA GLN A 278 9.50 3.35 -0.91
C GLN A 278 10.00 4.36 -1.96
N SER A 279 9.95 3.99 -3.24
CA SER A 279 10.36 4.87 -4.35
C SER A 279 9.75 6.28 -4.23
N LEU A 280 10.58 7.31 -4.39
CA LEU A 280 10.15 8.71 -4.32
C LEU A 280 9.06 9.04 -5.36
N GLN A 281 9.06 8.34 -6.50
CA GLN A 281 7.98 8.40 -7.48
C GLN A 281 6.67 7.85 -6.88
N ALA A 282 6.71 6.65 -6.30
CA ALA A 282 5.53 6.02 -5.69
C ALA A 282 4.96 6.82 -4.51
N LEU A 283 5.80 7.55 -3.77
CA LEU A 283 5.37 8.46 -2.69
C LEU A 283 4.52 9.64 -3.21
N LEU A 284 4.72 10.06 -4.47
CA LEU A 284 4.07 11.22 -5.07
C LEU A 284 2.90 10.84 -6.01
N SER A 285 3.06 9.79 -6.84
CA SER A 285 2.10 9.44 -7.91
C SER A 285 1.09 8.36 -7.53
N GLY A 286 1.28 7.66 -6.41
CA GLY A 286 0.72 6.32 -6.26
C GLY A 286 1.59 5.26 -6.98
N GLY A 287 1.32 3.97 -6.71
CA GLY A 287 1.97 2.84 -7.38
C GLY A 287 1.54 1.49 -6.81
N ILE A 288 1.63 0.43 -7.60
CA ILE A 288 1.32 -0.95 -7.19
C ILE A 288 2.60 -1.78 -7.25
N ALA A 289 3.00 -2.41 -6.16
CA ALA A 289 4.06 -3.41 -6.16
C ALA A 289 3.47 -4.82 -6.16
N PHE A 290 4.20 -5.80 -6.69
CA PHE A 290 3.83 -7.20 -6.56
C PHE A 290 5.02 -8.11 -6.25
N GLY A 291 4.71 -9.28 -5.71
CA GLY A 291 5.69 -10.29 -5.30
C GLY A 291 5.34 -11.71 -5.75
N PRO A 292 6.28 -12.66 -5.59
CA PRO A 292 6.02 -14.07 -5.83
C PRO A 292 4.93 -14.61 -4.87
N PRO A 293 4.26 -15.73 -5.22
CA PRO A 293 3.31 -16.38 -4.33
C PRO A 293 3.97 -16.79 -3.01
N VAL A 294 3.25 -16.56 -1.92
CA VAL A 294 3.77 -16.74 -0.56
C VAL A 294 3.49 -18.16 -0.04
N THR A 295 3.83 -19.17 -0.84
CA THR A 295 3.77 -20.59 -0.46
C THR A 295 4.89 -20.96 0.54
N GLU A 296 4.81 -22.14 1.14
CA GLU A 296 5.80 -22.62 2.11
C GLU A 296 7.12 -23.01 1.42
N ASP A 297 7.03 -23.65 0.25
CA ASP A 297 8.13 -24.05 -0.63
C ASP A 297 8.81 -22.92 -1.42
N SER A 298 8.73 -21.68 -0.94
CA SER A 298 9.41 -20.52 -1.55
C SER A 298 10.96 -20.55 -1.43
N LEU A 299 11.54 -21.69 -1.03
CA LEU A 299 12.98 -21.98 -0.97
C LEU A 299 13.40 -23.18 -1.83
N THR A 300 12.46 -23.94 -2.42
CA THR A 300 12.74 -25.23 -3.10
C THR A 300 12.54 -25.21 -4.62
N GLY A 301 12.02 -24.12 -5.19
CA GLY A 301 12.43 -23.68 -6.54
C GLY A 301 11.35 -23.15 -7.47
N ASP A 302 10.18 -23.80 -7.54
CA ASP A 302 9.28 -23.59 -8.69
C ASP A 302 8.41 -22.33 -8.64
N GLY A 303 8.14 -21.80 -7.43
CA GLY A 303 7.46 -20.51 -7.26
C GLY A 303 6.04 -20.39 -7.85
N GLY A 304 5.38 -21.51 -8.19
CA GLY A 304 4.08 -21.54 -8.86
C GLY A 304 4.14 -21.20 -10.36
N SER A 305 3.17 -21.67 -11.13
CA SER A 305 3.10 -21.37 -12.57
C SER A 305 2.85 -19.88 -12.83
N PRO A 306 3.39 -19.29 -13.93
CA PRO A 306 2.97 -17.98 -14.43
C PRO A 306 1.45 -17.87 -14.53
N ALA A 307 0.89 -16.73 -14.14
CA ALA A 307 -0.53 -16.47 -14.25
C ALA A 307 -0.92 -16.25 -15.73
N ALA A 308 -2.12 -16.69 -16.10
CA ALA A 308 -2.67 -16.38 -17.42
C ALA A 308 -2.94 -14.87 -17.55
N PRO A 309 -2.85 -14.27 -18.74
CA PRO A 309 -3.34 -12.91 -18.97
C PRO A 309 -4.77 -12.72 -18.46
N ASP A 310 -5.04 -11.52 -17.96
CA ASP A 310 -6.30 -11.09 -17.34
C ASP A 310 -6.69 -11.90 -16.07
N SER A 311 -5.73 -12.61 -15.44
CA SER A 311 -5.91 -13.15 -14.07
C SER A 311 -6.15 -12.04 -13.04
N VAL A 312 -6.96 -12.35 -12.02
CA VAL A 312 -7.33 -11.42 -10.93
C VAL A 312 -6.49 -11.67 -9.67
N PHE A 313 -5.94 -10.59 -9.10
CA PHE A 313 -5.19 -10.56 -7.86
C PHE A 313 -5.84 -9.62 -6.83
N TRP A 314 -5.41 -9.68 -5.57
CA TRP A 314 -5.83 -8.75 -4.52
C TRP A 314 -4.76 -7.68 -4.28
N LEU A 315 -5.19 -6.43 -4.07
CA LEU A 315 -4.36 -5.37 -3.50
C LEU A 315 -4.42 -5.41 -1.98
N TYR A 316 -3.26 -5.40 -1.32
CA TYR A 316 -3.12 -5.21 0.12
C TYR A 316 -2.62 -3.80 0.46
N ASP A 317 -2.94 -3.32 1.67
CA ASP A 317 -2.57 -1.96 2.10
C ASP A 317 -1.04 -1.75 2.24
N SER A 318 -0.29 -2.82 2.52
CA SER A 318 1.19 -2.83 2.56
C SER A 318 1.76 -4.23 2.25
N GLU A 319 3.08 -4.34 2.13
CA GLU A 319 3.76 -5.63 1.92
C GLU A 319 3.61 -6.55 3.15
N GLU A 320 3.54 -5.98 4.35
CA GLU A 320 3.36 -6.66 5.65
C GLU A 320 1.96 -7.26 5.71
N ALA A 321 0.96 -6.53 5.23
CA ALA A 321 -0.40 -7.05 5.04
C ALA A 321 -0.39 -8.23 4.04
N ALA A 322 0.28 -8.08 2.89
CA ALA A 322 0.45 -9.14 1.89
C ALA A 322 1.25 -10.37 2.40
N LYS A 323 2.21 -10.18 3.31
CA LYS A 323 2.98 -11.26 3.96
C LYS A 323 2.18 -11.93 5.09
N SER A 324 1.43 -11.18 5.88
CA SER A 324 0.66 -11.67 7.04
C SER A 324 -0.45 -12.67 6.67
N THR A 325 -0.92 -12.63 5.42
CA THR A 325 -1.84 -13.59 4.82
C THR A 325 -1.17 -14.88 4.34
N LYS A 326 0.14 -15.12 4.63
CA LYS A 326 0.79 -16.43 4.42
C LYS A 326 0.08 -17.56 5.18
N TYR A 327 -0.49 -17.24 6.35
CA TYR A 327 -1.08 -18.23 7.24
C TYR A 327 -2.59 -18.32 7.01
N THR A 328 -2.98 -19.33 6.23
CA THR A 328 -4.37 -19.74 5.95
C THR A 328 -5.09 -20.13 7.23
N ASP A 329 -4.40 -20.89 8.09
CA ASP A 329 -4.93 -21.37 9.36
C ASP A 329 -5.05 -20.23 10.37
N ARG A 330 -6.29 -19.93 10.75
CA ARG A 330 -6.67 -18.77 11.57
C ARG A 330 -7.58 -19.22 12.71
N ILE A 331 -6.98 -19.51 13.86
CA ILE A 331 -7.75 -19.84 15.07
C ILE A 331 -8.24 -18.53 15.68
N LYS A 332 -9.55 -18.26 15.56
CA LYS A 332 -10.20 -17.13 16.22
C LYS A 332 -10.31 -17.42 17.72
N VAL A 333 -9.62 -16.61 18.51
CA VAL A 333 -9.64 -16.70 19.98
C VAL A 333 -9.95 -15.33 20.58
N VAL A 334 -10.40 -15.31 21.82
CA VAL A 334 -10.76 -14.09 22.56
C VAL A 334 -10.23 -14.20 23.99
N THR A 335 -9.78 -13.09 24.56
CA THR A 335 -9.56 -12.97 26.01
C THR A 335 -10.41 -11.84 26.58
N TYR A 336 -10.71 -11.95 27.86
CA TYR A 336 -11.29 -10.90 28.68
C TYR A 336 -10.26 -10.48 29.70
N VAL A 337 -10.00 -9.18 29.78
CA VAL A 337 -9.08 -8.61 30.76
C VAL A 337 -9.78 -7.52 31.55
N ASP A 338 -9.60 -7.62 32.87
CA ASP A 338 -10.27 -6.78 33.88
C ASP A 338 -9.34 -5.63 34.34
N SER A 339 -8.18 -5.50 33.69
CA SER A 339 -7.12 -4.53 33.94
C SER A 339 -6.97 -3.54 32.77
N ALA A 340 -6.30 -2.40 33.01
CA ALA A 340 -6.10 -1.37 32.00
C ALA A 340 -5.20 -1.86 30.86
N ILE A 341 -5.72 -1.85 29.64
CA ILE A 341 -5.06 -2.41 28.43
C ILE A 341 -3.95 -1.54 27.83
N GLY A 342 -3.70 -0.35 28.37
CA GLY A 342 -2.70 0.59 27.84
C GLY A 342 -2.99 1.01 26.39
N SER A 343 -2.01 0.78 25.52
CA SER A 343 -1.99 1.15 24.10
C SER A 343 -2.56 0.08 23.15
N LEU A 344 -3.18 -0.98 23.67
CA LEU A 344 -3.50 -2.18 22.91
C LEU A 344 -4.57 -1.91 21.84
N ALA A 345 -4.23 -2.17 20.58
CA ALA A 345 -5.04 -1.81 19.42
C ALA A 345 -5.20 -2.97 18.44
N LYS A 346 -6.09 -2.79 17.45
CA LYS A 346 -6.15 -3.65 16.27
C LYS A 346 -4.80 -3.61 15.55
N GLY A 347 -4.18 -4.77 15.36
CA GLY A 347 -2.83 -4.92 14.80
C GLY A 347 -1.75 -5.24 15.83
N SER A 348 -1.95 -4.94 17.12
CA SER A 348 -1.01 -5.28 18.20
C SER A 348 -0.66 -6.77 18.18
N THR A 349 0.60 -7.09 18.48
CA THR A 349 1.08 -8.47 18.33
C THR A 349 0.53 -9.40 19.42
N VAL A 350 0.34 -10.68 19.07
CA VAL A 350 0.13 -11.77 20.03
C VAL A 350 1.39 -12.62 20.02
N SER A 351 2.05 -12.72 21.18
CA SER A 351 3.37 -13.31 21.34
C SER A 351 3.34 -14.47 22.34
N MET A 352 4.07 -15.54 22.08
CA MET A 352 4.28 -16.65 23.00
C MET A 352 5.79 -16.85 23.18
N PHE A 353 6.27 -16.78 24.41
CA PHE A 353 7.72 -16.81 24.74
C PHE A 353 8.58 -15.80 23.93
N GLY A 354 8.02 -14.65 23.58
CA GLY A 354 8.69 -13.62 22.75
C GLY A 354 8.54 -13.80 21.24
N VAL A 355 8.01 -14.92 20.76
CA VAL A 355 7.79 -15.20 19.33
C VAL A 355 6.36 -14.83 18.92
N GLN A 356 6.19 -14.06 17.84
CA GLN A 356 4.85 -13.69 17.37
C GLN A 356 4.08 -14.91 16.83
N VAL A 357 2.99 -15.26 17.50
CA VAL A 357 2.06 -16.35 17.14
C VAL A 357 0.73 -15.86 16.55
N GLY A 358 0.46 -14.55 16.59
CA GLY A 358 -0.77 -13.98 16.04
C GLY A 358 -0.84 -12.45 16.07
N VAL A 359 -2.04 -11.93 15.86
CA VAL A 359 -2.38 -10.49 15.89
C VAL A 359 -3.73 -10.26 16.56
N VAL A 360 -3.87 -9.11 17.23
CA VAL A 360 -5.14 -8.61 17.76
C VAL A 360 -6.00 -8.10 16.59
N SER A 361 -7.20 -8.64 16.41
CA SER A 361 -8.11 -8.27 15.31
C SER A 361 -9.09 -7.16 15.69
N ASN A 362 -9.45 -7.05 16.97
CA ASN A 362 -10.39 -6.06 17.49
C ASN A 362 -10.25 -5.91 19.02
N VAL A 363 -10.58 -4.73 19.55
CA VAL A 363 -10.57 -4.42 20.98
C VAL A 363 -11.78 -3.56 21.30
N HIS A 364 -12.59 -3.95 22.28
CA HIS A 364 -13.72 -3.14 22.75
C HIS A 364 -14.09 -3.44 24.20
N LEU A 365 -14.79 -2.50 24.83
CA LEU A 365 -15.30 -2.65 26.19
C LEU A 365 -16.57 -3.52 26.18
N ASP A 366 -16.52 -4.67 26.85
CA ASP A 366 -17.65 -5.57 27.13
C ASP A 366 -18.47 -4.99 28.27
N LEU A 367 -19.35 -4.04 27.92
CA LEU A 367 -20.37 -3.51 28.82
C LEU A 367 -21.58 -4.44 28.81
N CYS A 368 -21.82 -5.10 29.94
CA CYS A 368 -23.07 -5.82 30.16
C CYS A 368 -24.22 -4.84 30.37
N ASP A 369 -25.35 -5.10 29.71
CA ASP A 369 -26.62 -4.42 29.98
C ASP A 369 -27.10 -4.65 31.44
N ASN A 370 -27.98 -3.78 31.92
CA ASN A 370 -28.47 -3.67 33.31
C ASN A 370 -28.99 -4.99 33.93
N HIS A 371 -29.28 -6.00 33.13
CA HIS A 371 -29.75 -7.31 33.57
C HIS A 371 -28.61 -8.29 33.95
N CYS A 372 -27.36 -7.97 33.65
CA CYS A 372 -26.21 -8.88 33.81
C CYS A 372 -25.25 -8.44 34.93
N LYS A 373 -25.14 -9.23 36.01
CA LYS A 373 -24.27 -8.99 37.18
C LYS A 373 -22.75 -9.16 36.93
N LYS A 374 -22.25 -8.93 35.72
CA LYS A 374 -20.81 -9.02 35.40
C LYS A 374 -20.18 -7.62 35.49
N PRO A 375 -18.93 -7.48 35.97
CA PRO A 375 -18.21 -6.22 35.87
C PRO A 375 -17.98 -5.84 34.40
N ALA A 376 -17.69 -4.57 34.14
CA ALA A 376 -17.18 -4.11 32.85
C ALA A 376 -15.76 -4.65 32.64
N ARG A 377 -15.48 -5.18 31.44
CA ARG A 377 -14.21 -5.84 31.10
C ARG A 377 -13.81 -5.49 29.67
N VAL A 378 -12.54 -5.58 29.29
CA VAL A 378 -12.17 -5.41 27.88
C VAL A 378 -12.17 -6.77 27.19
N ARG A 379 -12.88 -6.87 26.07
CA ARG A 379 -12.90 -8.04 25.18
C ARG A 379 -11.92 -7.80 24.03
N VAL A 380 -10.89 -8.65 23.99
CA VAL A 380 -9.80 -8.58 23.00
C VAL A 380 -9.93 -9.76 22.05
N GLU A 381 -10.25 -9.50 20.79
CA GLU A 381 -10.30 -10.52 19.74
C GLU A 381 -8.91 -10.71 19.12
N MET A 382 -8.53 -11.96 18.89
CA MET A 382 -7.23 -12.34 18.36
C MET A 382 -7.37 -13.40 17.26
N ILE A 383 -6.44 -13.35 16.31
CA ILE A 383 -6.25 -14.39 15.31
C ILE A 383 -4.87 -15.01 15.56
N LEU A 384 -4.86 -16.24 16.08
CA LEU A 384 -3.65 -17.04 16.13
C LEU A 384 -3.39 -17.64 14.75
N GLN A 385 -2.11 -17.67 14.37
CA GLN A 385 -1.63 -18.10 13.06
C GLN A 385 -0.53 -19.17 13.27
N PRO A 386 -0.89 -20.45 13.50
CA PRO A 386 0.07 -21.49 13.91
C PRO A 386 1.28 -21.64 12.98
N GLY A 387 1.08 -21.46 11.67
CA GLY A 387 2.13 -21.47 10.65
C GLY A 387 3.27 -20.44 10.85
N ARG A 388 3.10 -19.43 11.73
CA ARG A 388 4.21 -18.53 12.12
C ARG A 388 5.33 -19.24 12.88
N VAL A 389 4.98 -20.30 13.62
CA VAL A 389 5.90 -21.04 14.50
C VAL A 389 6.01 -22.53 14.16
N ALA A 390 5.06 -23.07 13.38
CA ALA A 390 5.07 -24.44 12.90
C ALA A 390 6.10 -24.69 11.78
N LYS A 391 7.40 -24.51 12.08
CA LYS A 391 8.52 -24.92 11.20
C LYS A 391 8.84 -26.42 11.27
N MET A 392 7.88 -27.24 11.70
CA MET A 392 7.99 -28.69 11.81
C MET A 392 6.71 -29.32 11.25
N GLY A 393 6.85 -30.36 10.42
CA GLY A 393 5.75 -31.07 9.76
C GLY A 393 4.90 -31.92 10.71
N ILE A 394 4.20 -31.26 11.64
CA ILE A 394 3.36 -31.85 12.70
C ILE A 394 1.88 -31.44 12.49
N TRP A 395 1.62 -30.47 11.61
CA TRP A 395 0.33 -29.83 11.42
C TRP A 395 -0.17 -30.07 10.00
N ASP A 396 -1.14 -30.97 9.83
CA ASP A 396 -1.91 -31.12 8.59
C ASP A 396 -2.92 -29.97 8.49
N PRO A 397 -2.88 -29.11 7.43
CA PRO A 397 -3.83 -28.00 7.28
C PRO A 397 -5.30 -28.42 7.23
N ASN A 398 -5.59 -29.68 6.85
CA ASN A 398 -6.96 -30.16 6.74
C ASN A 398 -7.59 -30.55 8.09
N GLU A 399 -6.79 -30.73 9.15
CA GLU A 399 -7.27 -31.19 10.46
C GLU A 399 -7.36 -30.07 11.51
N VAL A 400 -8.27 -29.12 11.26
CA VAL A 400 -8.76 -28.10 12.23
C VAL A 400 -9.15 -28.73 13.58
N LYS A 401 -9.53 -30.01 13.62
CA LYS A 401 -9.81 -30.77 14.85
C LYS A 401 -8.56 -30.94 15.73
N LYS A 402 -7.45 -31.47 15.17
CA LYS A 402 -6.15 -31.55 15.86
C LYS A 402 -5.68 -30.18 16.37
N GLN A 403 -5.98 -29.10 15.64
CA GLN A 403 -5.61 -27.74 16.07
C GLN A 403 -6.34 -27.30 17.35
N LYS A 404 -7.63 -27.62 17.47
CA LYS A 404 -8.40 -27.37 18.71
C LYS A 404 -7.94 -28.27 19.86
N ASP A 405 -7.56 -29.52 19.59
CA ASP A 405 -7.07 -30.45 20.60
C ASP A 405 -5.71 -30.00 21.19
N HIS A 406 -4.80 -29.47 20.37
CA HIS A 406 -3.55 -28.86 20.86
C HIS A 406 -3.81 -27.61 21.71
N LEU A 407 -4.73 -26.72 21.31
CA LEU A 407 -5.08 -25.56 22.11
C LEU A 407 -5.75 -25.95 23.45
N LEU A 408 -6.58 -27.00 23.46
CA LEU A 408 -7.12 -27.59 24.69
C LEU A 408 -6.02 -28.16 25.59
N ASN A 409 -4.99 -28.80 25.03
CA ASN A 409 -3.84 -29.25 25.82
C ASN A 409 -3.07 -28.08 26.42
N PHE A 410 -2.83 -26.99 25.68
CA PHE A 410 -2.24 -25.79 26.26
C PHE A 410 -3.10 -25.20 27.39
N LEU A 411 -4.43 -25.17 27.24
CA LEU A 411 -5.35 -24.73 28.31
C LEU A 411 -5.30 -25.65 29.55
N ARG A 412 -5.13 -26.97 29.38
CA ARG A 412 -4.89 -27.94 30.47
C ARG A 412 -3.56 -27.69 31.18
N ASP A 413 -2.51 -27.35 30.42
CA ASP A 413 -1.19 -27.04 30.96
C ASP A 413 -1.07 -25.64 31.58
N GLY A 414 -2.13 -24.83 31.53
CA GLY A 414 -2.21 -23.55 32.24
C GLY A 414 -2.13 -22.30 31.36
N LEU A 415 -2.32 -22.41 30.04
CA LEU A 415 -2.29 -21.28 29.11
C LEU A 415 -3.20 -20.12 29.56
N ARG A 416 -2.64 -18.91 29.60
CA ARG A 416 -3.31 -17.64 29.85
C ARG A 416 -2.93 -16.62 28.79
N ALA A 417 -3.77 -15.59 28.67
CA ALA A 417 -3.46 -14.38 27.92
C ALA A 417 -3.39 -13.19 28.88
N SER A 418 -2.26 -12.49 28.92
CA SER A 418 -2.08 -11.26 29.70
C SER A 418 -1.68 -10.10 28.80
N VAL A 419 -2.12 -8.89 29.15
CA VAL A 419 -1.57 -7.66 28.54
C VAL A 419 -0.23 -7.38 29.18
N THR A 420 0.78 -7.07 28.37
CA THR A 420 2.09 -6.64 28.84
C THR A 420 2.69 -5.61 27.88
N ASN A 421 3.69 -4.86 28.32
CA ASN A 421 4.45 -3.97 27.45
C ASN A 421 5.36 -4.83 26.55
N GLY A 422 5.18 -4.74 25.23
CA GLY A 422 6.03 -5.42 24.25
C GLY A 422 7.34 -4.68 23.98
N SER A 423 7.36 -3.36 24.23
CA SER A 423 8.57 -2.52 24.15
C SER A 423 8.52 -1.42 25.20
N VAL A 424 9.56 -1.35 26.04
CA VAL A 424 9.73 -0.30 27.05
C VAL A 424 10.02 1.06 26.40
N LEU A 425 10.60 1.07 25.21
CA LEU A 425 11.00 2.30 24.50
C LEU A 425 9.81 3.00 23.81
N THR A 426 8.82 2.25 23.34
CA THR A 426 7.67 2.81 22.61
C THR A 426 6.36 2.84 23.41
N GLY A 427 6.29 2.11 24.53
CA GLY A 427 5.04 1.94 25.27
C GLY A 427 4.00 1.10 24.52
N GLU A 428 4.39 0.36 23.47
CA GLU A 428 3.51 -0.59 22.80
C GLU A 428 3.15 -1.73 23.76
N THR A 429 1.85 -2.05 23.85
CA THR A 429 1.32 -3.19 24.59
C THR A 429 0.92 -4.31 23.64
N ILE A 430 1.14 -5.54 24.09
CA ILE A 430 0.95 -6.77 23.34
C ILE A 430 0.17 -7.77 24.19
N ILE A 431 -0.42 -8.79 23.56
CA ILE A 431 -0.89 -9.95 24.31
C ILE A 431 0.25 -10.97 24.42
N ALA A 432 0.68 -11.23 25.64
CA ALA A 432 1.54 -12.36 25.97
C ALA A 432 0.69 -13.60 26.25
N LEU A 433 1.02 -14.71 25.57
CA LEU A 433 0.53 -16.05 25.88
C LEU A 433 1.59 -16.76 26.73
N SER A 434 1.20 -17.15 27.93
CA SER A 434 2.08 -17.74 28.96
C SER A 434 1.38 -18.89 29.68
N PHE A 435 2.12 -19.68 30.45
CA PHE A 435 1.59 -20.81 31.22
C PHE A 435 1.65 -20.51 32.71
N GLY A 436 0.47 -20.40 33.34
CA GLY A 436 0.32 -20.25 34.79
C GLY A 436 0.03 -21.58 35.50
N PRO A 437 -0.41 -21.54 36.77
CA PRO A 437 -0.81 -22.74 37.51
C PRO A 437 -1.90 -23.54 36.78
N LYS A 438 -1.72 -24.87 36.67
CA LYS A 438 -2.64 -25.74 35.93
C LYS A 438 -4.05 -25.68 36.53
N PRO A 439 -5.10 -25.34 35.76
CA PRO A 439 -6.48 -25.30 36.25
C PRO A 439 -6.99 -26.72 36.53
N LYS A 440 -7.79 -26.87 37.60
CA LYS A 440 -8.37 -28.18 37.98
C LYS A 440 -9.24 -28.79 36.87
N ASN A 441 -10.03 -27.95 36.19
CA ASN A 441 -10.88 -28.32 35.06
C ASN A 441 -10.60 -27.35 33.91
N ALA A 442 -9.91 -27.80 32.85
CA ALA A 442 -9.75 -27.04 31.61
C ALA A 442 -10.77 -27.48 30.57
N THR A 443 -11.54 -26.54 30.04
CA THR A 443 -12.53 -26.74 28.98
C THR A 443 -12.34 -25.73 27.85
N LEU A 444 -12.65 -26.12 26.61
CA LEU A 444 -12.83 -25.18 25.51
C LEU A 444 -14.14 -24.43 25.71
N ASN A 445 -14.08 -23.30 26.41
CA ASN A 445 -15.21 -22.39 26.54
C ASN A 445 -15.30 -21.51 25.28
N TYR A 446 -16.51 -21.26 24.81
CA TYR A 446 -16.78 -20.45 23.63
C TYR A 446 -17.54 -19.18 24.01
N ASP A 447 -17.19 -18.09 23.34
CA ASP A 447 -17.92 -16.82 23.40
C ASP A 447 -19.19 -16.87 22.54
N GLN A 448 -20.11 -15.90 22.73
CA GLN A 448 -21.35 -15.76 21.96
C GLN A 448 -21.11 -15.67 20.44
N ASN A 449 -19.94 -15.21 20.00
CA ASN A 449 -19.52 -15.16 18.59
C ASN A 449 -18.79 -16.45 18.11
N GLY A 450 -18.81 -17.54 18.88
CA GLY A 450 -18.20 -18.83 18.52
C GLY A 450 -16.66 -18.87 18.58
N ALA A 451 -16.01 -17.82 19.08
CA ALA A 451 -14.56 -17.79 19.30
C ALA A 451 -14.17 -18.54 20.59
N ILE A 452 -12.97 -19.14 20.61
CA ILE A 452 -12.46 -19.87 21.78
C ILE A 452 -11.96 -18.87 22.82
N ILE A 453 -12.43 -18.98 24.06
CA ILE A 453 -11.99 -18.13 25.17
C ILE A 453 -10.67 -18.66 25.73
N ILE A 454 -9.60 -17.90 25.58
CA ILE A 454 -8.37 -18.07 26.38
C ILE A 454 -8.60 -17.30 27.70
N PRO A 455 -8.42 -17.91 28.88
CA PRO A 455 -8.61 -17.21 30.14
C PRO A 455 -7.57 -16.09 30.29
N GLY A 456 -8.07 -14.90 30.67
CA GLY A 456 -7.22 -13.78 31.06
C GLY A 456 -6.41 -14.08 32.32
N ASP A 457 -5.25 -13.45 32.44
CA ASP A 457 -4.53 -13.27 33.71
C ASP A 457 -4.32 -11.76 33.93
N PRO A 458 -4.44 -11.22 35.17
CA PRO A 458 -4.43 -9.78 35.41
C PRO A 458 -3.20 -9.04 34.88
N GLY A 459 -2.06 -9.73 34.83
CA GLY A 459 -0.83 -9.29 34.18
C GLY A 459 0.00 -8.29 34.98
N GLY A 460 1.31 -8.28 34.66
CA GLY A 460 2.26 -7.24 35.07
C GLY A 460 2.34 -6.95 36.58
N VAL A 461 2.65 -5.69 36.89
CA VAL A 461 2.94 -5.20 38.26
C VAL A 461 1.73 -5.36 39.19
N ASN A 462 0.50 -5.28 38.66
CA ASN A 462 -0.72 -5.37 39.46
C ASN A 462 -0.84 -6.71 40.19
N ALA A 463 -0.49 -7.83 39.54
CA ALA A 463 -0.46 -9.15 40.17
C ALA A 463 0.58 -9.25 41.31
N ILE A 464 1.66 -8.47 41.25
CA ILE A 464 2.65 -8.38 42.33
C ILE A 464 2.07 -7.60 43.52
N ILE A 465 1.47 -6.42 43.26
CA ILE A 465 0.81 -5.59 44.27
C ILE A 465 -0.27 -6.39 45.01
N ASP A 466 -1.11 -7.09 44.27
CA ASP A 466 -2.17 -7.95 44.80
C ASP A 466 -1.65 -9.01 45.77
N ASN A 467 -0.48 -9.58 45.48
CA ASN A 467 0.13 -10.63 46.30
C ASN A 467 0.90 -10.07 47.50
N VAL A 468 1.52 -8.88 47.38
CA VAL A 468 2.06 -8.13 48.52
C VAL A 468 0.95 -7.75 49.49
N SER A 469 -0.18 -7.24 48.98
CA SER A 469 -1.37 -6.95 49.80
C SER A 469 -1.86 -8.19 50.54
N LYS A 470 -2.00 -9.35 49.87
CA LYS A 470 -2.39 -10.62 50.52
C LYS A 470 -1.40 -11.11 51.59
N ILE A 471 -0.11 -10.79 51.47
CA ILE A 471 0.89 -11.07 52.51
C ILE A 471 0.72 -10.12 53.70
N SER A 472 0.58 -8.82 53.45
CA SER A 472 0.30 -7.80 54.49
C SER A 472 -0.97 -8.15 55.27
N ASP A 473 -2.06 -8.46 54.57
CA ASP A 473 -3.36 -8.89 55.11
C ASP A 473 -3.26 -10.12 56.01
N LYS A 474 -2.25 -10.97 55.81
CA LYS A 474 -2.03 -12.21 56.56
C LYS A 474 -1.09 -12.01 57.75
N ILE A 475 -0.18 -11.03 57.68
CA ILE A 475 0.66 -10.59 58.80
C ILE A 475 -0.18 -9.80 59.81
N SER A 476 -0.98 -8.83 59.35
CA SER A 476 -1.85 -8.01 60.20
C SER A 476 -2.98 -8.79 60.89
N LYS A 477 -3.19 -10.06 60.54
CA LYS A 477 -4.15 -10.99 61.17
C LYS A 477 -3.47 -12.03 62.08
N MET A 478 -2.16 -11.90 62.35
CA MET A 478 -1.49 -12.71 63.36
C MET A 478 -1.79 -12.16 64.77
N PRO A 479 -2.18 -13.00 65.75
CA PRO A 479 -2.57 -12.55 67.10
C PRO A 479 -1.34 -12.27 67.98
N LEU A 480 -0.57 -11.25 67.63
CA LEU A 480 0.64 -10.81 68.36
C LEU A 480 0.34 -10.46 69.83
N GLU A 481 -0.86 -9.95 70.11
CA GLU A 481 -1.30 -9.63 71.47
C GLU A 481 -1.51 -10.87 72.33
N ASP A 482 -1.98 -11.99 71.77
CA ASP A 482 -2.14 -13.24 72.52
C ASP A 482 -0.80 -13.95 72.73
N ILE A 483 0.14 -13.81 71.79
CA ILE A 483 1.54 -14.22 71.99
C ILE A 483 2.15 -13.44 73.18
N ALA A 484 1.94 -12.12 73.25
CA ALA A 484 2.40 -11.29 74.35
C ALA A 484 1.71 -11.59 75.70
N LYS A 485 0.40 -11.89 75.71
CA LYS A 485 -0.33 -12.35 76.91
C LYS A 485 0.23 -13.66 77.44
N ASN A 486 0.41 -14.66 76.57
CA ASN A 486 0.95 -15.96 76.96
C ASN A 486 2.37 -15.87 77.51
N LEU A 487 3.23 -15.01 76.93
CA LEU A 487 4.56 -14.69 77.47
C LEU A 487 4.48 -14.06 78.88
N ASN A 488 3.59 -13.09 79.10
CA ASN A 488 3.38 -12.51 80.43
C ASN A 488 2.84 -13.55 81.44
N SER A 489 1.99 -14.48 81.02
CA SER A 489 1.51 -15.57 81.88
C SER A 489 2.61 -16.55 82.28
N LEU A 490 3.58 -16.82 81.40
CA LEU A 490 4.76 -17.63 81.72
C LEU A 490 5.67 -16.90 82.73
N LEU A 491 5.92 -15.61 82.51
CA LEU A 491 6.73 -14.77 83.42
C LEU A 491 6.08 -14.61 84.81
N GLY A 492 4.75 -14.56 84.89
CA GLY A 492 4.02 -14.51 86.17
C GLY A 492 4.03 -15.83 86.97
N GLY A 493 4.45 -16.94 86.37
CA GLY A 493 4.32 -18.28 86.96
C GLY A 493 5.46 -18.73 87.90
N THR A 494 6.60 -18.03 87.95
CA THR A 494 7.82 -18.54 88.60
C THR A 494 8.57 -17.49 89.44
N SER A 495 8.37 -17.53 90.76
CA SER A 495 8.96 -16.59 91.74
C SER A 495 10.49 -16.64 91.90
N LYS A 496 11.19 -17.52 91.18
CA LYS A 496 12.67 -17.53 91.11
C LYS A 496 13.25 -16.60 90.04
N ILE A 497 12.45 -16.23 89.04
CA ILE A 497 12.91 -15.46 87.86
C ILE A 497 12.87 -13.94 88.11
N VAL A 498 12.16 -13.49 89.15
CA VAL A 498 11.85 -12.06 89.41
C VAL A 498 12.98 -11.31 90.14
N ASN A 499 13.91 -12.00 90.81
CA ASN A 499 14.89 -11.38 91.71
C ASN A 499 16.32 -11.27 91.14
N ASP A 500 16.55 -11.58 89.85
CA ASP A 500 17.85 -11.39 89.21
C ASP A 500 17.86 -10.11 88.35
N PRO A 501 18.81 -9.17 88.57
CA PRO A 501 18.87 -7.91 87.84
C PRO A 501 19.17 -8.07 86.34
N SER A 502 19.72 -9.20 85.89
CA SER A 502 19.83 -9.52 84.46
C SER A 502 18.45 -9.74 83.83
N THR A 503 17.51 -10.32 84.58
CA THR A 503 16.19 -10.69 84.05
C THR A 503 15.26 -9.50 83.91
N GLU A 504 15.35 -8.50 84.80
CA GLU A 504 14.62 -7.23 84.63
C GLU A 504 15.01 -6.56 83.30
N GLN A 505 16.31 -6.57 82.96
CA GLN A 505 16.82 -6.03 81.70
C GLN A 505 16.34 -6.84 80.49
N THR A 506 16.34 -8.18 80.58
CA THR A 506 15.83 -9.08 79.53
C THR A 506 14.34 -8.86 79.25
N VAL A 507 13.50 -8.80 80.30
CA VAL A 507 12.06 -8.56 80.18
C VAL A 507 11.78 -7.15 79.64
N LYS A 508 12.56 -6.14 80.05
CA LYS A 508 12.47 -4.79 79.51
C LYS A 508 12.86 -4.73 78.02
N ALA A 509 13.97 -5.34 77.62
CA ALA A 509 14.41 -5.39 76.23
C ALA A 509 13.38 -6.08 75.31
N LEU A 510 12.79 -7.20 75.79
CA LEU A 510 11.70 -7.88 75.08
C LEU A 510 10.46 -6.98 74.94
N ARG A 511 10.07 -6.27 76.02
CA ARG A 511 8.93 -5.35 76.01
C ARG A 511 9.14 -4.14 75.09
N ASP A 512 10.34 -3.58 75.08
CA ASP A 512 10.71 -2.45 74.21
C ASP A 512 10.85 -2.87 72.74
N SER A 513 11.28 -4.11 72.48
CA SER A 513 11.24 -4.74 71.14
C SER A 513 9.80 -4.95 70.66
N LEU A 514 8.93 -5.55 71.48
CA LEU A 514 7.50 -5.75 71.14
C LEU A 514 6.76 -4.41 70.95
N ASN A 515 7.04 -3.39 71.77
CA ASN A 515 6.53 -2.03 71.58
C ASN A 515 7.04 -1.41 70.26
N SER A 516 8.28 -1.67 69.87
CA SER A 516 8.86 -1.16 68.63
C SER A 516 8.30 -1.87 67.39
N LEU A 517 8.05 -3.17 67.47
CA LEU A 517 7.38 -3.96 66.44
C LEU A 517 5.91 -3.54 66.29
N SER A 518 5.19 -3.33 67.40
CA SER A 518 3.82 -2.80 67.39
C SER A 518 3.75 -1.41 66.75
N LYS A 519 4.76 -0.56 66.98
CA LYS A 519 4.88 0.72 66.26
C LYS A 519 5.16 0.52 64.77
N LEU A 520 6.14 -0.31 64.39
CA LEU A 520 6.43 -0.61 62.97
C LEU A 520 5.20 -1.07 62.18
N LEU A 521 4.33 -1.87 62.79
CA LEU A 521 3.09 -2.38 62.18
C LEU A 521 1.95 -1.34 62.12
N ASN A 522 2.01 -0.28 62.93
CA ASN A 522 1.02 0.81 62.95
C ASN A 522 1.52 2.11 62.29
N THR A 523 2.80 2.22 61.94
CA THR A 523 3.34 3.35 61.15
C THR A 523 2.95 3.20 59.68
N THR A 524 1.68 3.50 59.38
CA THR A 524 1.06 3.37 58.06
C THR A 524 1.56 4.41 57.04
N ASP A 525 2.27 5.45 57.48
CA ASP A 525 2.65 6.59 56.64
C ASP A 525 4.15 6.65 56.27
N ARG A 526 4.45 7.33 55.16
CA ARG A 526 5.63 7.07 54.30
C ARG A 526 6.98 7.63 54.81
N ALA A 527 7.19 7.72 56.11
CA ALA A 527 8.42 8.24 56.72
C ALA A 527 9.56 7.20 56.74
N LEU A 528 10.18 6.92 55.58
CA LEU A 528 11.34 6.01 55.46
C LEU A 528 12.44 6.20 56.54
N PRO A 529 12.85 7.44 56.89
CA PRO A 529 13.89 7.65 57.91
C PRO A 529 13.48 7.20 59.33
N GLU A 530 12.20 7.39 59.70
CA GLU A 530 11.69 6.90 60.99
C GLU A 530 11.63 5.37 60.99
N LEU A 531 11.19 4.79 59.87
CA LEU A 531 11.15 3.34 59.66
C LEU A 531 12.54 2.71 59.84
N THR A 532 13.61 3.31 59.28
CA THR A 532 14.98 2.80 59.52
C THR A 532 15.43 2.96 60.97
N ALA A 533 15.15 4.10 61.62
CA ALA A 533 15.51 4.31 63.03
C ALA A 533 14.74 3.38 64.00
N GLN A 534 13.49 3.04 63.66
CA GLN A 534 12.64 2.12 64.41
C GLN A 534 13.10 0.66 64.22
N VAL A 535 13.56 0.28 63.02
CA VAL A 535 14.24 -1.00 62.76
C VAL A 535 15.58 -1.10 63.50
N ASP A 536 16.43 -0.08 63.44
CA ASP A 536 17.73 -0.09 64.15
C ASP A 536 17.55 -0.23 65.67
N LYS A 537 16.57 0.46 66.28
CA LYS A 537 16.20 0.24 67.69
C LYS A 537 15.74 -1.19 67.97
N THR A 538 14.91 -1.76 67.11
CA THR A 538 14.41 -3.13 67.25
C THR A 538 15.57 -4.13 67.18
N LEU A 539 16.55 -3.89 66.28
CA LEU A 539 17.76 -4.70 66.15
C LEU A 539 18.63 -4.63 67.41
N SER A 540 18.85 -3.43 67.96
CA SER A 540 19.62 -3.25 69.21
C SER A 540 18.93 -3.88 70.42
N SER A 541 17.61 -3.74 70.56
CA SER A 541 16.86 -4.43 71.63
C SER A 541 16.91 -5.95 71.47
N ALA A 542 16.89 -6.47 70.24
CA ALA A 542 17.05 -7.90 69.97
C ALA A 542 18.47 -8.42 70.25
N SER A 543 19.52 -7.66 69.92
CA SER A 543 20.89 -8.06 70.24
C SER A 543 21.15 -8.05 71.74
N THR A 544 20.73 -7.01 72.48
CA THR A 544 20.85 -7.00 73.95
C THR A 544 20.04 -8.13 74.61
N PHE A 545 18.91 -8.54 74.03
CA PHE A 545 18.14 -9.71 74.48
C PHE A 545 18.88 -11.03 74.20
N LEU A 546 19.58 -11.17 73.06
CA LEU A 546 20.46 -12.32 72.78
C LEU A 546 21.66 -12.37 73.73
N ASP A 547 22.34 -11.24 73.93
CA ASP A 547 23.50 -11.13 74.82
C ASP A 547 23.11 -11.53 76.26
N ALA A 548 21.93 -11.10 76.73
CA ALA A 548 21.41 -11.48 78.05
C ALA A 548 20.97 -12.95 78.14
N LEU A 549 20.53 -13.57 77.04
CA LEU A 549 20.19 -15.01 76.99
C LEU A 549 21.43 -15.93 76.89
N SER A 550 22.62 -15.40 76.61
CA SER A 550 23.85 -16.19 76.45
C SER A 550 24.32 -16.93 77.72
N GLY A 551 23.67 -16.69 78.87
CA GLY A 551 24.06 -17.23 80.18
C GLY A 551 23.42 -18.56 80.61
N ASP A 552 22.34 -19.05 79.97
CA ASP A 552 21.60 -20.24 80.45
C ASP A 552 21.31 -21.27 79.33
N SER A 553 21.65 -22.55 79.58
CA SER A 553 21.98 -23.51 78.52
C SER A 553 20.79 -24.13 77.79
N ASP A 554 19.64 -24.29 78.45
CA ASP A 554 18.57 -25.16 77.94
C ASP A 554 17.56 -24.43 77.04
N LEU A 555 17.53 -23.09 77.07
CA LEU A 555 16.68 -22.29 76.17
C LEU A 555 17.33 -22.04 74.79
N HIS A 556 18.65 -22.28 74.66
CA HIS A 556 19.48 -21.79 73.56
C HIS A 556 18.99 -22.18 72.16
N HIS A 557 18.88 -23.48 71.86
CA HIS A 557 18.84 -23.95 70.47
C HIS A 557 17.61 -23.49 69.66
N ASN A 558 16.43 -23.39 70.28
CA ASN A 558 15.21 -23.00 69.54
C ASN A 558 15.10 -21.47 69.40
N VAL A 559 15.49 -20.72 70.45
CA VAL A 559 15.46 -19.24 70.40
C VAL A 559 16.56 -18.71 69.48
N GLN A 560 17.77 -19.28 69.54
CA GLN A 560 18.88 -18.89 68.65
C GLN A 560 18.51 -19.08 67.18
N ASN A 561 17.95 -20.22 66.79
CA ASN A 561 17.51 -20.46 65.42
C ASN A 561 16.40 -19.50 64.97
N MET A 562 15.40 -19.24 65.83
CA MET A 562 14.33 -18.28 65.53
C MET A 562 14.86 -16.85 65.37
N VAL A 563 15.73 -16.38 66.27
CA VAL A 563 16.26 -15.01 66.20
C VAL A 563 17.28 -14.85 65.08
N VAL A 564 18.06 -15.88 64.73
CA VAL A 564 18.91 -15.86 63.52
C VAL A 564 18.04 -15.68 62.27
N GLN A 565 16.95 -16.44 62.13
CA GLN A 565 16.02 -16.29 61.00
C GLN A 565 15.33 -14.92 60.96
N VAL A 566 14.93 -14.38 62.12
CA VAL A 566 14.37 -13.01 62.21
C VAL A 566 15.42 -11.95 61.85
N THR A 567 16.65 -12.08 62.32
CA THR A 567 17.76 -11.17 61.97
C THR A 567 18.12 -11.25 60.49
N GLU A 568 18.12 -12.43 59.88
CA GLU A 568 18.33 -12.63 58.45
C GLU A 568 17.19 -12.02 57.61
N MET A 569 15.93 -12.20 58.04
CA MET A 569 14.75 -11.57 57.44
C MET A 569 14.78 -10.03 57.56
N VAL A 570 15.15 -9.49 58.72
CA VAL A 570 15.28 -8.03 58.91
C VAL A 570 16.50 -7.48 58.15
N THR A 571 17.57 -8.25 57.99
CA THR A 571 18.74 -7.85 57.19
C THR A 571 18.42 -7.82 55.70
N THR A 572 17.69 -8.82 55.18
CA THR A 572 17.21 -8.81 53.79
C THR A 572 16.15 -7.71 53.56
N LEU A 573 15.27 -7.45 54.53
CA LEU A 573 14.35 -6.30 54.48
C LEU A 573 15.11 -4.97 54.47
N ARG A 574 16.18 -4.82 55.28
CA ARG A 574 17.05 -3.63 55.29
C ARG A 574 17.75 -3.46 53.93
N GLN A 575 18.32 -4.52 53.37
CA GLN A 575 18.94 -4.49 52.04
C GLN A 575 17.94 -4.07 50.95
N LEU A 576 16.71 -4.59 50.99
CA LEU A 576 15.63 -4.19 50.08
C LEU A 576 15.27 -2.70 50.25
N LEU A 577 15.06 -2.24 51.49
CA LEU A 577 14.70 -0.84 51.77
C LEU A 577 15.81 0.15 51.42
N SER A 578 17.08 -0.19 51.70
CA SER A 578 18.23 0.62 51.28
C SER A 578 18.40 0.64 49.75
N TYR A 579 18.19 -0.50 49.07
CA TYR A 579 18.21 -0.54 47.61
C TYR A 579 17.09 0.33 47.01
N LEU A 580 15.89 0.27 47.58
CA LEU A 580 14.75 1.11 47.19
C LEU A 580 14.97 2.60 47.45
N SER A 581 15.68 2.98 48.52
CA SER A 581 15.97 4.39 48.81
C SER A 581 17.02 5.00 47.88
N TYR A 582 17.98 4.20 47.39
CA TYR A 582 18.98 4.63 46.41
C TYR A 582 18.53 4.48 44.95
N HIS A 583 17.62 3.55 44.66
CA HIS A 583 17.06 3.30 43.34
C HIS A 583 15.52 3.28 43.36
N PRO A 584 14.85 4.43 43.59
CA PRO A 584 13.37 4.50 43.63
C PRO A 584 12.70 4.08 42.31
N SER A 585 13.42 4.15 41.18
CA SER A 585 12.95 3.66 39.87
C SER A 585 12.91 2.12 39.75
N SER A 586 13.62 1.38 40.62
CA SER A 586 13.64 -0.09 40.58
C SER A 586 12.27 -0.74 40.89
N VAL A 587 11.39 -0.01 41.58
CA VAL A 587 9.97 -0.39 41.80
C VAL A 587 9.20 -0.57 40.49
N ILE A 588 9.59 0.16 39.44
CA ILE A 588 8.90 0.21 38.14
C ILE A 588 9.68 -0.58 37.07
N LEU A 589 11.02 -0.54 37.13
CA LEU A 589 11.90 -1.16 36.14
C LEU A 589 12.23 -2.64 36.44
N GLY A 590 12.05 -3.09 37.67
CA GLY A 590 12.62 -4.35 38.14
C GLY A 590 14.12 -4.25 38.42
N ARG A 591 14.72 -5.38 38.82
CA ARG A 591 16.15 -5.47 39.13
C ARG A 591 16.92 -6.01 37.92
N HIS A 592 17.75 -5.15 37.34
CA HIS A 592 18.86 -5.53 36.47
C HIS A 592 20.13 -5.76 37.30
#